data_AF-A0A800FYU9-F1
#
_entry.id   AF-A0A800FYU9-F1
#
_cell.length_a   1.000
_cell.length_b   1.000
_cell.length_c   1.000
_cell.angle_alpha   90.00
_cell.angle_beta   90.00
_cell.angle_gamma   90.00
#
_symmetry.space_group_name_H-M   'P 1'
#
loop_
_entity.id
_entity.type
_entity.pdbx_description
1 polymer ?
#
loop_
_entity_poly.entity_id
_entity_poly.type
_entity_poly.pdbx_seq_one_letter_code
_entity_poly.pdbx_strand_id
1 'polypeptide(L)'
;MANWIGIGVWIIVGSIVGLLMRKLVKRPEETTGHLPILLVLSSFGAIIGGMLGVGLVEFQNPIALSPGGMAGAIVFSILISFIYRWGIRGLI
;
A
#
# COMPACT_ATOMS: atom_id res chain seq x y z
N MET A 1 -19.87 -10.59 -0.88
CA MET A 1 -19.01 -10.65 -2.09
C MET A 1 -18.35 -9.31 -2.42
N ALA A 2 -19.07 -8.18 -2.47
CA ALA A 2 -18.50 -6.88 -2.85
C ALA A 2 -17.24 -6.44 -2.06
N ASN A 3 -17.22 -6.65 -0.74
CA ASN A 3 -16.06 -6.27 0.07
C ASN A 3 -14.80 -7.10 -0.21
N TRP A 4 -14.95 -8.37 -0.59
CA TRP A 4 -13.82 -9.22 -1.00
C TRP A 4 -13.19 -8.72 -2.30
N ILE A 5 -14.02 -8.23 -3.23
CA ILE A 5 -13.55 -7.58 -4.46
C ILE A 5 -12.79 -6.29 -4.12
N GLY A 6 -13.30 -5.48 -3.18
CA GLY A 6 -12.62 -4.27 -2.73
C GLY A 6 -11.24 -4.54 -2.11
N ILE A 7 -11.09 -5.61 -1.33
CA ILE A 7 -9.78 -6.03 -0.81
C ILE A 7 -8.83 -6.41 -1.97
N GLY A 8 -9.33 -7.14 -2.98
CA GLY A 8 -8.57 -7.43 -4.19
C GLY A 8 -8.11 -6.16 -4.92
N VAL A 9 -8.98 -5.15 -5.00
CA VAL A 9 -8.64 -3.84 -5.57
C VAL A 9 -7.56 -3.13 -4.75
N TRP A 10 -7.63 -3.17 -3.42
CA TRP A 10 -6.60 -2.58 -2.57
C TRP A 10 -5.22 -3.21 -2.79
N ILE A 11 -5.14 -4.53 -3.00
CA ILE A 11 -3.88 -5.21 -3.33
C ILE A 11 -3.30 -4.69 -4.65
N ILE A 12 -4.14 -4.58 -5.68
CA ILE A 12 -3.73 -4.06 -6.99
C ILE A 12 -3.25 -2.60 -6.85
N VAL A 13 -4.02 -1.76 -6.14
CA VAL A 13 -3.63 -0.37 -5.85
C VAL A 13 -2.31 -0.30 -5.12
N GLY A 14 -2.12 -1.12 -4.08
CA GLY A 14 -0.88 -1.13 -3.32
C GLY A 14 0.32 -1.55 -4.17
N SER A 15 0.16 -2.56 -5.03
CA SER A 15 1.19 -2.95 -6.00
C SER A 15 1.52 -1.81 -6.99
N ILE A 16 0.52 -1.12 -7.53
CA ILE A 16 0.72 0.04 -8.42
C ILE A 16 1.46 1.16 -7.70
N VAL A 17 1.06 1.48 -6.46
CA VAL A 17 1.72 2.49 -5.62
C VAL A 17 3.16 2.09 -5.33
N GLY A 18 3.44 0.82 -5.01
CA GLY A 18 4.79 0.30 -4.81
C GLY A 18 5.69 0.50 -6.05
N LEU A 19 5.16 0.23 -7.25
CA LEU A 19 5.85 0.48 -8.52
C LEU A 19 6.08 1.98 -8.78
N LEU A 20 5.10 2.83 -8.49
CA LEU A 20 5.24 4.28 -8.61
C LEU A 20 6.31 4.80 -7.64
N MET A 21 6.28 4.37 -6.39
CA MET A 21 7.26 4.74 -5.37
C MET A 21 8.66 4.27 -5.73
N ARG A 22 8.79 3.13 -6.41
CA ARG A 22 10.08 2.71 -7.00
C ARG A 22 10.63 3.69 -8.01
N LYS A 23 9.77 4.26 -8.86
CA LYS A 23 10.18 5.23 -9.85
C LYS A 23 10.50 6.60 -9.24
N LEU A 24 9.71 7.03 -8.24
CA LEU A 24 9.85 8.32 -7.57
C LEU A 24 11.06 8.37 -6.64
N VAL A 25 11.27 7.32 -5.84
CA VAL A 25 12.37 7.23 -4.88
C VAL A 25 13.39 6.22 -5.41
N LYS A 26 14.18 6.65 -6.40
CA LYS A 26 15.20 5.80 -7.02
C LYS A 26 16.32 5.49 -6.04
N ARG A 27 16.78 4.23 -6.03
CA ARG A 27 17.91 3.76 -5.24
C ARG A 27 18.80 2.89 -6.13
N PRO A 28 20.00 3.38 -6.51
CA PRO A 28 20.90 2.64 -7.41
C PRO A 28 21.56 1.42 -6.73
N GLU A 29 21.59 1.38 -5.40
CA GLU A 29 22.09 0.27 -4.57
C GLU A 29 21.08 -0.88 -4.41
N GLU A 30 19.91 -0.80 -5.08
CA GLU A 30 18.86 -1.81 -4.96
C GLU A 30 19.33 -3.15 -5.55
N THR A 31 19.65 -4.11 -4.68
CA THR A 31 20.01 -5.48 -5.08
C THR A 31 18.84 -6.22 -5.74
N THR A 32 19.16 -7.21 -6.55
CA THR A 32 18.16 -8.04 -7.24
C THR A 32 17.37 -8.86 -6.22
N GLY A 33 16.12 -8.48 -5.95
CA GLY A 33 15.24 -9.16 -4.98
C GLY A 33 14.35 -8.24 -4.14
N HIS A 34 14.67 -6.94 -4.06
CA HIS A 34 13.87 -5.98 -3.29
C HIS A 34 12.52 -5.63 -3.93
N LEU A 35 12.38 -5.81 -5.25
CA LEU A 35 11.15 -5.47 -5.96
C LEU A 35 9.95 -6.29 -5.46
N PRO A 36 9.99 -7.65 -5.44
CA PRO A 36 8.90 -8.44 -4.87
C PRO A 36 8.54 -8.04 -3.43
N ILE A 37 9.55 -7.79 -2.58
CA ILE A 37 9.34 -7.41 -1.18
C ILE A 37 8.61 -6.07 -1.09
N LEU A 38 9.03 -5.08 -1.89
CA LEU A 38 8.35 -3.79 -1.96
C LEU A 38 6.89 -3.94 -2.38
N LEU A 39 6.59 -4.78 -3.37
CA LEU A 39 5.22 -5.01 -3.85
C LEU A 39 4.36 -5.70 -2.80
N VAL A 40 4.89 -6.68 -2.08
CA VAL A 40 4.19 -7.35 -0.98
C VAL A 40 3.91 -6.37 0.15
N LEU A 41 4.92 -5.61 0.58
CA LEU A 41 4.78 -4.64 1.68
C LEU A 41 3.80 -3.51 1.33
N SER A 42 3.91 -2.96 0.12
CA SER A 42 3.01 -1.89 -0.34
C SER A 42 1.55 -2.37 -0.50
N SER A 43 1.35 -3.62 -0.94
CA SER A 43 0.02 -4.25 -1.00
C SER A 43 -0.55 -4.52 0.39
N PHE A 44 0.28 -4.99 1.33
CA PHE A 44 -0.12 -5.20 2.71
C PHE A 44 -0.46 -3.88 3.42
N GLY A 45 0.34 -2.85 3.19
CA GLY A 45 0.06 -1.48 3.63
C GLY A 45 -1.28 -0.97 3.10
N ALA A 46 -1.59 -1.22 1.83
CA ALA A 46 -2.88 -0.86 1.25
C ALA A 46 -4.07 -1.56 1.93
N ILE A 47 -3.93 -2.84 2.30
CA ILE A 47 -4.99 -3.56 3.02
C ILE A 47 -5.23 -2.94 4.40
N ILE A 48 -4.15 -2.73 5.18
CA ILE A 48 -4.24 -2.15 6.53
C ILE A 48 -4.86 -0.75 6.44
N GLY A 49 -4.33 0.09 5.55
CA GLY A 49 -4.84 1.44 5.33
C GLY A 49 -6.29 1.44 4.89
N GLY A 50 -6.68 0.53 4.01
CA GLY A 50 -8.06 0.40 3.54
C GLY A 50 -9.01 0.02 4.66
N MET A 51 -8.65 -0.96 5.49
CA MET A 51 -9.45 -1.36 6.65
C MET A 51 -9.60 -0.22 7.67
N LEU A 52 -8.50 0.50 7.96
CA LEU A 52 -8.53 1.67 8.84
C LEU A 52 -9.37 2.81 8.26
N GLY A 53 -9.22 3.10 6.96
CA GLY A 53 -9.95 4.16 6.28
C GLY A 53 -11.46 3.94 6.29
N VAL A 54 -11.91 2.71 5.99
CA VAL A 54 -13.33 2.33 6.11
C VAL A 54 -13.80 2.46 7.56
N GLY A 55 -12.99 2.00 8.53
CA GLY A 55 -13.33 2.07 9.94
C GLY A 55 -13.47 3.49 10.49
N LEU A 56 -12.76 4.47 9.92
CA LEU A 56 -12.81 5.86 10.34
C LEU A 56 -13.97 6.65 9.71
N VAL A 57 -14.29 6.38 8.45
CA VAL A 57 -15.21 7.23 7.67
C VAL A 57 -16.56 6.56 7.40
N GLU A 58 -16.60 5.25 7.22
CA GLU A 58 -17.82 4.50 6.86
C GLU A 58 -18.16 3.39 7.87
N PHE A 59 -17.97 3.66 9.16
CA PHE A 59 -18.15 2.68 10.24
C PHE A 59 -19.54 2.03 10.28
N GLN A 60 -20.61 2.78 9.99
CA GLN A 60 -21.98 2.28 10.05
C GLN A 60 -22.38 1.40 8.86
N ASN A 61 -21.77 1.64 7.68
CA ASN A 61 -22.02 0.88 6.45
C ASN A 61 -20.68 0.59 5.77
N PRO A 62 -19.96 -0.46 6.22
CA PRO A 62 -18.60 -0.72 5.78
C PRO A 62 -18.56 -1.23 4.34
N ILE A 63 -18.14 -0.34 3.44
CA ILE A 63 -17.98 -0.61 2.01
C ILE A 63 -16.48 -0.50 1.69
N ALA A 64 -15.86 -1.57 1.20
CA ALA A 64 -14.41 -1.58 0.94
C ALA A 64 -13.97 -0.57 -0.15
N LEU A 65 -14.83 -0.31 -1.14
CA LEU A 65 -14.56 0.68 -2.18
C LEU A 65 -15.02 2.10 -1.80
N SER A 66 -15.23 2.36 -0.51
CA SER A 66 -15.57 3.70 -0.04
C SER A 66 -14.43 4.70 -0.28
N PRO A 67 -14.73 6.01 -0.34
CA PRO A 67 -13.68 7.03 -0.39
C PRO A 67 -12.69 6.92 0.76
N GLY A 68 -13.16 6.66 2.00
CA GLY A 68 -12.30 6.45 3.16
C GLY A 68 -11.37 5.25 3.00
N GLY A 69 -11.89 4.10 2.57
CA GLY A 69 -11.09 2.90 2.32
C GLY A 69 -10.04 3.10 1.22
N MET A 70 -10.40 3.72 0.11
CA MET A 70 -9.45 3.95 -0.98
C MET A 70 -8.37 4.96 -0.60
N ALA A 71 -8.74 6.06 0.07
CA ALA A 71 -7.78 7.04 0.56
C ALA A 71 -6.80 6.42 1.57
N GLY A 72 -7.33 5.66 2.53
CA GLY A 72 -6.53 4.95 3.53
C GLY A 72 -5.56 3.97 2.87
N ALA A 73 -6.03 3.17 1.91
CA ALA A 73 -5.20 2.20 1.18
C ALA A 73 -4.04 2.88 0.45
N ILE A 74 -4.30 3.98 -0.26
CA ILE A 74 -3.26 4.73 -0.98
C ILE A 74 -2.24 5.33 0.00
N VAL A 75 -2.71 6.03 1.03
CA VAL A 75 -1.84 6.73 1.99
C VAL A 75 -0.92 5.76 2.72
N PHE A 76 -1.44 4.65 3.26
CA PHE A 76 -0.62 3.66 3.93
C PHE A 76 0.32 2.92 2.98
N SER A 77 -0.12 2.65 1.75
CA SER A 77 0.75 2.02 0.76
C SER A 77 1.95 2.91 0.41
N ILE A 78 1.73 4.22 0.26
CA ILE A 78 2.80 5.22 0.09
C ILE A 78 3.72 5.21 1.31
N LEU A 79 3.15 5.29 2.52
CA LEU A 79 3.90 5.33 3.77
C LEU A 79 4.80 4.10 3.94
N ILE A 80 4.25 2.89 3.80
CA ILE A 80 5.01 1.65 3.94
C ILE A 80 6.09 1.53 2.86
N SER A 81 5.75 1.86 1.60
CA SER A 81 6.73 1.88 0.50
C SER A 81 7.88 2.85 0.77
N PHE A 82 7.56 4.03 1.32
CA PHE A 82 8.53 5.05 1.68
C PHE A 82 9.44 4.58 2.81
N ILE A 83 8.85 4.06 3.90
CA ILE A 83 9.59 3.52 5.05
C ILE A 83 10.53 2.40 4.60
N TYR A 84 10.06 1.44 3.80
CA TYR A 84 10.90 0.35 3.30
C TYR A 84 12.09 0.90 2.49
N ARG A 85 11.84 1.84 1.58
CA ARG A 85 12.91 2.47 0.78
C ARG A 85 13.87 3.33 1.58
N TRP A 86 13.44 3.86 2.72
CA TRP A 86 14.32 4.54 3.67
C TRP A 86 15.10 3.55 4.54
N GLY A 87 14.48 2.44 4.97
CA GLY A 87 15.10 1.40 5.79
C GLY A 87 16.28 0.72 5.10
N ILE A 88 16.21 0.52 3.78
CA ILE A 88 17.35 0.02 2.99
C ILE A 88 18.61 0.89 3.18
N ARG A 89 18.45 2.20 3.44
CA ARG A 89 19.58 3.14 3.65
C ARG A 89 20.34 2.90 4.96
N GLY A 90 19.68 2.37 6.00
CA GLY A 90 20.28 2.19 7.33
C GLY A 90 20.93 0.82 7.56
N LEU A 91 20.77 -0.09 6.59
CA LEU A 91 21.29 -1.46 6.63
C LEU A 91 22.56 -1.65 5.80
N ILE A 92 23.05 -0.57 5.17
CA ILE A 92 24.33 -0.47 4.43
C ILE A 92 25.22 0.50 5.21
#